data_AF-A0A4Z1BUA2-F1
#
_entry.id   AF-A0A4Z1BUA2-F1
#
_cell.length_a   1.000
_cell.length_b   1.000
_cell.length_c   1.000
_cell.angle_alpha   90.00
_cell.angle_beta   90.00
_cell.angle_gamma   90.00
#
_symmetry.space_group_name_H-M   'P 1'
#
loop_
_entity.id
_entity.type
_entity.pdbx_description
1 polymer ?
#
loop_
_entity_poly.entity_id
_entity_poly.type
_entity_poly.pdbx_seq_one_letter_code
_entity_poly.pdbx_strand_id
1 'polypeptide(L)'
;MSQATAVQTIDNRRLSSAGLKTVLTILERWGCTAEQAQKILQISRPAYYKYRKNPQQANLSQDQLERLSYLLNIHACLRTVFENPDNVYGFMAMKNDNPFFNGKSPLEIISTGQFAALYETFRRIDALRGGLW
;
A
#
# COMPACT_ATOMS: atom_id res chain seq x y z
N MET A 1 13.10 -33.23 7.88
CA MET A 1 13.11 -31.83 7.39
C MET A 1 11.75 -31.11 7.56
N SER A 2 10.83 -31.56 8.42
CA SER A 2 9.42 -31.10 8.39
C SER A 2 9.02 -30.04 9.44
N GLN A 3 9.89 -29.69 10.38
CA GLN A 3 9.56 -28.71 11.44
C GLN A 3 9.90 -27.25 11.06
N ALA A 4 10.91 -27.02 10.21
CA ALA A 4 11.33 -25.67 9.81
C ALA A 4 10.27 -24.94 8.95
N THR A 5 9.60 -25.67 8.06
CA THR A 5 8.61 -25.10 7.12
C THR A 5 7.35 -24.61 7.84
N ALA A 6 6.90 -25.31 8.88
CA ALA A 6 5.68 -24.97 9.61
C ALA A 6 5.82 -23.71 10.47
N VAL A 7 6.95 -23.55 11.17
CA VAL A 7 7.25 -22.36 11.99
C VAL A 7 7.38 -21.12 11.11
N GLN A 8 8.17 -21.20 10.02
CA GLN A 8 8.33 -20.11 9.06
C GLN A 8 7.01 -19.68 8.40
N THR A 9 6.09 -20.63 8.15
CA THR A 9 4.78 -20.34 7.57
C THR A 9 3.88 -19.56 8.55
N ILE A 10 3.95 -19.88 9.85
CA ILE A 10 3.18 -19.19 10.89
C ILE A 10 3.70 -17.75 11.08
N ASP A 11 5.02 -17.57 11.08
CA ASP A 11 5.64 -16.24 11.18
C ASP A 11 5.29 -15.37 9.97
N ASN A 12 5.37 -15.92 8.76
CA ASN A 12 4.92 -15.23 7.56
C ASN A 12 3.44 -14.83 7.66
N ARG A 13 2.55 -15.72 8.10
CA ARG A 13 1.11 -15.38 8.23
C ARG A 13 0.86 -14.24 9.22
N ARG A 14 1.59 -14.22 10.34
CA ARG A 14 1.49 -13.14 11.35
C ARG A 14 2.06 -11.81 10.83
N LEU A 15 3.16 -11.84 10.10
CA LEU A 15 3.73 -10.65 9.45
C LEU A 15 2.77 -10.12 8.37
N SER A 16 2.16 -11.01 7.58
CA SER A 16 1.16 -10.66 6.57
C SER A 16 -0.08 -10.00 7.18
N SER A 17 -0.58 -10.51 8.31
CA SER A 17 -1.77 -9.95 8.96
C SER A 17 -1.50 -8.59 9.61
N ALA A 18 -0.33 -8.43 10.25
CA ALA A 18 0.12 -7.15 10.79
C ALA A 18 0.35 -6.12 9.66
N GLY A 19 1.02 -6.52 8.58
CA GLY A 19 1.24 -5.69 7.40
C GLY A 19 -0.07 -5.24 6.77
N LEU A 20 -1.03 -6.15 6.59
CA LEU A 20 -2.36 -5.81 6.05
C LEU A 20 -3.09 -4.80 6.94
N LYS A 21 -3.09 -5.00 8.26
CA LYS A 21 -3.72 -4.05 9.20
C LYS A 21 -3.11 -2.65 9.07
N THR A 22 -1.78 -2.57 9.00
CA THR A 22 -1.07 -1.31 8.84
C THR A 22 -1.41 -0.64 7.51
N VAL A 23 -1.39 -1.39 6.40
CA VAL A 23 -1.73 -0.86 5.07
C VAL A 23 -3.17 -0.38 4.99
N LEU A 24 -4.14 -1.11 5.55
CA LEU A 24 -5.53 -0.64 5.59
C LEU A 24 -5.66 0.69 6.34
N THR A 25 -4.89 0.87 7.42
CA THR A 25 -4.85 2.12 8.19
C THR A 25 -4.22 3.26 7.37
N ILE A 26 -3.12 2.98 6.65
CA ILE A 26 -2.46 3.96 5.77
C ILE A 26 -3.40 4.41 4.66
N LEU A 27 -4.05 3.46 3.97
CA LEU A 27 -5.00 3.75 2.89
C LEU A 27 -6.16 4.61 3.40
N GLU A 28 -6.71 4.30 4.57
CA GLU A 28 -7.75 5.12 5.20
C GLU A 28 -7.27 6.55 5.47
N ARG A 29 -6.06 6.72 6.00
CA ARG A 29 -5.48 8.06 6.25
C ARG A 29 -5.12 8.82 4.98
N TRP A 30 -4.85 8.14 3.87
CA TRP A 30 -4.72 8.76 2.55
C TRP A 30 -6.08 9.14 1.93
N GLY A 31 -7.20 8.85 2.60
CA GLY A 31 -8.55 9.16 2.09
C GLY A 31 -9.10 8.14 1.09
N CYS A 32 -8.52 6.93 1.05
CA CYS A 32 -8.93 5.87 0.13
C CYS A 32 -10.32 5.32 0.49
N THR A 33 -11.22 5.21 -0.49
CA THR A 33 -12.51 4.53 -0.30
C THR A 33 -12.33 3.02 -0.17
N ALA A 34 -13.37 2.33 0.32
CA ALA A 34 -13.34 0.87 0.41
C ALA A 34 -13.17 0.22 -0.97
N GLU A 35 -13.80 0.77 -2.01
CA GLU A 35 -13.71 0.30 -3.39
C GLU A 35 -12.30 0.52 -3.97
N GLN A 36 -11.69 1.67 -3.70
CA GLN A 36 -10.31 1.93 -4.12
C GLN A 36 -9.33 0.97 -3.41
N ALA A 37 -9.48 0.77 -2.11
CA ALA A 37 -8.64 -0.17 -1.36
C ALA A 37 -8.75 -1.61 -1.89
N GLN A 38 -9.97 -2.05 -2.23
CA GLN A 38 -10.20 -3.35 -2.89
C GLN A 38 -9.46 -3.47 -4.22
N LYS A 39 -9.52 -2.44 -5.07
CA LYS A 39 -8.81 -2.39 -6.37
C LYS A 39 -7.30 -2.38 -6.18
N ILE A 40 -6.77 -1.54 -5.29
CA ILE A 40 -5.33 -1.43 -5.04
C ILE A 40 -4.77 -2.76 -4.54
N LEU A 41 -5.47 -3.39 -3.60
CA LEU A 41 -5.05 -4.63 -2.96
C LEU A 41 -5.47 -5.90 -3.70
N GLN A 42 -6.21 -5.79 -4.81
CA GLN A 42 -6.75 -6.95 -5.56
C GLN A 42 -7.49 -7.95 -4.64
N ILE A 43 -8.30 -7.44 -3.72
CA ILE A 43 -9.11 -8.25 -2.81
C ILE A 43 -10.60 -8.05 -3.11
N SER A 44 -11.35 -9.14 -3.11
CA SER A 44 -12.79 -9.09 -3.31
C SER A 44 -13.48 -8.33 -2.17
N ARG A 45 -14.65 -7.76 -2.43
CA ARG A 45 -15.45 -7.07 -1.42
C ARG A 45 -15.68 -7.91 -0.15
N PRO A 46 -16.09 -9.20 -0.23
CA PRO A 46 -16.24 -10.02 0.97
C PRO A 46 -14.92 -10.21 1.74
N ALA A 47 -13.81 -10.43 1.02
CA ALA A 47 -12.49 -10.58 1.64
C ALA A 47 -12.05 -9.29 2.33
N TYR A 48 -12.25 -8.13 1.70
CA TYR A 48 -11.94 -6.83 2.29
C TYR A 48 -12.61 -6.62 3.64
N TYR A 49 -13.94 -6.81 3.71
CA TYR A 49 -14.66 -6.62 4.98
C TYR A 49 -14.32 -7.69 6.02
N LYS A 50 -14.10 -8.95 5.59
CA LYS A 50 -13.62 -10.02 6.48
C LYS A 50 -12.26 -9.67 7.09
N TYR A 51 -11.31 -9.24 6.27
CA TYR A 51 -9.95 -8.94 6.69
C TYR A 51 -9.86 -7.64 7.50
N ARG A 52 -10.69 -6.64 7.18
CA ARG A 52 -10.80 -5.42 8.00
C ARG A 52 -11.27 -5.73 9.42
N LYS A 53 -12.22 -6.66 9.58
CA LYS A 53 -12.70 -7.12 10.89
C LYS A 53 -11.72 -8.07 11.58
N ASN A 54 -11.13 -9.00 10.83
CA ASN A 54 -10.26 -10.05 11.35
C ASN A 54 -8.98 -10.21 10.50
N PRO A 55 -7.98 -9.32 10.62
CA PRO A 55 -6.77 -9.37 9.80
C PRO A 55 -5.99 -10.69 9.93
N GLN A 56 -6.07 -11.37 11.07
CA GLN A 56 -5.41 -12.65 11.33
C GLN A 56 -5.94 -13.81 10.47
N GLN A 57 -7.11 -13.64 9.86
CA GLN A 57 -7.69 -14.61 8.92
C GLN A 57 -7.33 -14.31 7.47
N ALA A 58 -6.49 -13.30 7.22
CA ALA A 58 -6.04 -12.97 5.89
C ALA A 58 -5.17 -14.10 5.32
N ASN A 59 -5.60 -14.60 4.17
CA ASN A 59 -4.79 -15.47 3.33
C ASN A 59 -4.52 -14.69 2.04
N LEU A 60 -3.31 -14.15 1.93
CA LEU A 60 -2.92 -13.26 0.84
C LEU A 60 -2.11 -14.02 -0.20
N SER A 61 -2.32 -13.71 -1.48
CA SER A 61 -1.46 -14.19 -2.56
C SER A 61 -0.12 -13.45 -2.56
N GLN A 62 0.85 -13.96 -3.32
CA GLN A 62 2.14 -13.30 -3.49
C GLN A 62 2.01 -11.87 -4.05
N ASP A 63 1.19 -11.68 -5.09
CA ASP A 63 0.88 -10.35 -5.66
C ASP A 63 0.31 -9.40 -4.60
N GLN A 64 -0.57 -9.88 -3.71
CA GLN A 64 -1.13 -9.08 -2.63
C GLN A 64 -0.07 -8.69 -1.60
N LEU A 65 0.84 -9.60 -1.24
CA LEU A 65 1.96 -9.30 -0.34
C LEU A 65 2.92 -8.27 -0.95
N GLU A 66 3.21 -8.36 -2.24
CA GLU A 66 4.02 -7.37 -2.96
C GLU A 66 3.36 -5.99 -2.96
N ARG A 67 2.04 -5.93 -3.20
CA ARG A 67 1.28 -4.69 -3.11
C ARG A 67 1.35 -4.08 -1.71
N LEU A 68 1.24 -4.89 -0.66
CA LEU A 68 1.43 -4.39 0.72
C LEU A 68 2.83 -3.79 0.90
N SER A 69 3.87 -4.47 0.43
CA SER A 69 5.26 -3.99 0.51
C SER A 69 5.45 -2.64 -0.19
N TYR A 70 4.91 -2.46 -1.39
CA TYR A 70 4.97 -1.17 -2.10
C TYR A 70 4.24 -0.05 -1.34
N LEU A 71 3.05 -0.32 -0.79
CA LEU A 71 2.29 0.69 -0.04
C LEU A 71 3.00 1.10 1.25
N LEU A 72 3.59 0.13 1.97
CA LEU A 72 4.41 0.40 3.15
C LEU A 72 5.65 1.23 2.78
N ASN A 73 6.32 0.90 1.67
CA ASN A 73 7.50 1.64 1.22
C ASN A 73 7.15 3.05 0.75
N ILE A 74 6.05 3.25 0.04
CA ILE A 74 5.54 4.59 -0.31
C ILE A 74 5.36 5.42 0.97
N HIS A 75 4.67 4.88 1.98
CA HIS A 75 4.47 5.60 3.22
C HIS A 75 5.79 5.89 3.96
N ALA A 76 6.72 4.95 3.96
CA ALA A 76 8.05 5.15 4.52
C ALA A 76 8.83 6.25 3.77
N CYS A 77 8.71 6.35 2.44
CA CYS A 77 9.30 7.42 1.65
C CYS A 77 8.75 8.78 2.04
N LEU A 78 7.42 8.91 2.10
CA LEU A 78 6.76 10.14 2.48
C LEU A 78 7.16 10.59 3.89
N ARG A 79 7.32 9.66 4.84
CA ARG A 79 7.81 9.95 6.20
C ARG A 79 9.28 10.39 6.26
N THR A 80 10.09 10.03 5.26
CA THR A 80 11.48 10.51 5.15
C THR A 80 11.51 11.91 4.54
N VAL A 81 10.64 12.17 3.55
CA VAL A 81 10.64 13.41 2.78
C VAL A 81 9.95 14.56 3.52
N PHE A 82 8.88 14.27 4.27
CA PHE A 82 8.06 15.29 4.93
C PHE A 82 8.21 15.23 6.45
N GLU A 83 8.48 16.39 7.04
CA GLU A 83 8.46 16.56 8.51
C GLU A 83 7.03 16.74 9.04
N ASN A 84 6.15 17.41 8.27
CA ASN A 84 4.75 17.63 8.66
C ASN A 84 3.89 16.37 8.42
N PRO A 85 3.25 15.80 9.47
CA PRO A 85 2.31 14.67 9.33
C PRO A 85 1.19 14.90 8.31
N ASP A 86 0.70 16.13 8.16
CA ASP A 86 -0.35 16.45 7.20
C ASP A 86 0.12 16.21 5.76
N ASN A 87 1.39 16.49 5.46
CA ASN A 87 1.96 16.22 4.14
C ASN A 87 2.21 14.71 3.94
N VAL A 88 2.61 13.98 4.99
CA VAL A 88 2.81 12.52 4.92
C VAL A 88 1.53 11.79 4.50
N TYR A 89 0.37 12.23 4.99
CA TYR A 89 -0.91 11.62 4.66
C TYR A 89 -1.65 12.31 3.51
N GLY A 90 -1.46 13.62 3.34
CA GLY A 90 -2.13 14.43 2.32
C GLY A 90 -1.54 14.27 0.92
N PHE A 91 -0.23 14.00 0.79
CA PHE A 91 0.45 13.94 -0.51
C PHE A 91 -0.21 12.97 -1.49
N MET A 92 -0.64 11.80 -1.02
CA MET A 92 -1.25 10.80 -1.88
C MET A 92 -2.59 11.24 -2.49
N ALA A 93 -3.33 12.13 -1.81
CA ALA A 93 -4.59 12.69 -2.30
C ALA A 93 -4.40 13.99 -3.10
N MET A 94 -3.23 14.62 -3.00
CA MET A 94 -2.93 15.88 -3.67
C MET A 94 -2.77 15.66 -5.18
N LYS A 95 -3.40 16.53 -5.97
CA LYS A 95 -3.21 16.57 -7.43
C LYS A 95 -1.74 16.85 -7.73
N ASN A 96 -1.19 16.14 -8.70
CA ASN A 96 0.21 16.24 -9.07
C ASN A 96 0.33 16.48 -10.59
N ASP A 97 0.90 17.63 -10.95
CA ASP A 97 1.05 18.06 -12.34
C ASP A 97 2.37 17.59 -12.97
N ASN A 98 3.20 16.84 -12.24
CA ASN A 98 4.39 16.23 -12.84
C ASN A 98 3.99 15.31 -14.02
N PRO A 99 4.81 15.19 -15.07
CA PRO A 99 4.42 14.57 -16.34
C PRO A 99 3.81 13.16 -16.22
N PHE A 100 4.27 12.36 -15.24
CA PHE A 100 3.72 11.02 -15.01
C PHE A 100 2.28 11.05 -14.45
N PHE A 101 2.01 11.98 -13.53
CA PHE A 101 0.72 12.07 -12.85
C PHE A 101 -0.31 12.83 -13.70
N ASN A 102 0.14 13.75 -14.56
CA ASN A 102 -0.69 14.45 -15.55
C ASN A 102 -1.98 15.03 -14.92
N GLY A 103 -1.83 15.74 -13.81
CA GLY A 103 -2.93 16.36 -13.06
C GLY A 103 -3.76 15.38 -12.22
N LYS A 104 -3.35 14.12 -12.09
CA LYS A 104 -3.95 13.16 -11.16
C LYS A 104 -3.15 13.11 -9.87
N SER A 105 -3.80 12.71 -8.79
CA SER A 105 -3.13 12.38 -7.54
C SER A 105 -2.48 10.99 -7.63
N PRO A 106 -1.43 10.71 -6.84
CA PRO A 106 -0.89 9.37 -6.70
C PRO A 106 -1.95 8.32 -6.35
N LEU A 107 -2.92 8.67 -5.49
CA LEU A 107 -4.01 7.78 -5.10
C LEU A 107 -4.91 7.43 -6.28
N GLU A 108 -5.24 8.39 -7.15
CA GLU A 108 -6.03 8.13 -8.36
C GLU A 108 -5.32 7.15 -9.31
N ILE A 109 -3.99 7.26 -9.44
CA ILE A 109 -3.19 6.36 -10.29
C ILE A 109 -3.19 4.94 -9.74
N ILE A 110 -2.87 4.74 -8.46
CA ILE A 110 -2.83 3.38 -7.88
C ILE A 110 -4.23 2.76 -7.76
N SER A 111 -5.28 3.57 -7.67
CA SER A 111 -6.68 3.14 -7.64
C SER A 111 -7.17 2.47 -8.93
N THR A 112 -6.38 2.53 -10.01
CA THR A 112 -6.62 1.73 -11.22
C THR A 112 -6.47 0.23 -10.96
N GLY A 113 -5.78 -0.17 -9.88
CA GLY A 113 -5.50 -1.56 -9.51
C GLY A 113 -4.35 -2.19 -10.30
N GLN A 114 -3.86 -1.53 -11.35
CA GLN A 114 -2.75 -2.01 -12.17
C GLN A 114 -1.45 -2.03 -11.35
N PHE A 115 -0.75 -3.16 -11.36
CA PHE A 115 0.51 -3.31 -10.62
C PHE A 115 1.57 -2.33 -11.13
N ALA A 116 1.67 -2.15 -12.45
CA ALA A 116 2.61 -1.20 -13.06
C ALA A 116 2.38 0.25 -12.57
N ALA A 117 1.12 0.65 -12.38
CA ALA A 117 0.78 1.96 -11.85
C ALA A 117 1.23 2.13 -10.39
N LEU A 118 1.09 1.09 -9.56
CA LEU A 118 1.59 1.07 -8.18
C LEU A 118 3.12 1.14 -8.14
N TYR A 119 3.79 0.31 -8.93
CA TYR A 119 5.25 0.27 -9.02
C TYR A 119 5.82 1.62 -9.47
N GLU A 120 5.28 2.20 -10.54
CA GLU A 120 5.79 3.46 -11.06
C GLU A 120 5.49 4.59 -10.07
N THR A 121 4.31 4.62 -9.43
CA THR A 121 4.03 5.60 -8.35
C THR A 121 5.05 5.49 -7.22
N PHE A 122 5.40 4.28 -6.78
CA PHE A 122 6.44 4.08 -5.78
C PHE A 122 7.79 4.63 -6.24
N ARG A 123 8.27 4.26 -7.44
CA ARG A 123 9.56 4.72 -7.98
C ARG A 123 9.67 6.24 -8.00
N ARG A 124 8.58 6.91 -8.35
CA ARG A 124 8.48 8.35 -8.51
C ARG A 124 8.50 9.06 -7.15
N ILE A 125 7.85 8.46 -6.14
CA ILE A 125 7.89 8.96 -4.75
C ILE A 125 9.24 8.68 -4.08
N ASP A 126 9.85 7.52 -4.32
CA ASP A 126 11.16 7.19 -3.75
C ASP A 126 12.27 8.11 -4.28
N ALA A 127 12.18 8.53 -5.55
CA ALA A 127 13.10 9.49 -6.16
C ALA A 127 13.18 10.83 -5.40
N LEU A 128 12.08 11.27 -4.76
CA LEU A 128 12.04 12.50 -3.95
C LEU A 128 13.09 12.51 -2.84
N ARG A 129 13.49 11.35 -2.32
CA ARG A 129 14.53 11.23 -1.29
C ARG A 129 15.90 11.69 -1.76
N GLY A 130 16.18 11.56 -3.07
CA GLY A 130 17.45 11.98 -3.66
C GLY A 130 17.45 13.43 -4.14
N GLY A 131 16.38 14.19 -3.91
CA GLY A 131 16.17 15.50 -4.54
C GLY A 131 16.05 15.43 -6.07
N LEU A 132 15.95 14.22 -6.60
CA LEU A 132 15.62 13.98 -7.97
C LEU A 132 14.10 14.04 -7.98
N TRP A 133 13.53 15.18 -8.39
CA TRP A 133 12.20 15.34 -9.00
C TRP A 133 11.71 16.78 -8.98
#